data_AF-A0A2V9DJC1-F1
#
_entry.id   AF-A0A2V9DJC1-F1
#
_cell.length_a   1.000
_cell.length_b   1.000
_cell.length_c   1.000
_cell.angle_alpha   90.00
_cell.angle_beta   90.00
_cell.angle_gamma   90.00
#
_symmetry.space_group_name_H-M   'P 1'
#
loop_
_entity.id
_entity.type
_entity.pdbx_description
1 polymer ?
#
loop_
_entity_poly.entity_id
_entity_poly.type
_entity_poly.pdbx_seq_one_letter_code
_entity_poly.pdbx_strand_id
1 'polypeptide(L)' 'MIPSSEAALLEQQSSADFEPLLDCRQAARRVHCHEKTLQRYARKGIIRAYRIHHRWYFRVSELDYWVRSQVNSECHRAA' A
#
# COMPACT_ATOMS: atom_id res chain seq x y z
N MET A 1 26.26 -25.76 -29.81
CA MET A 1 26.51 -24.36 -29.41
C MET A 1 25.13 -23.70 -29.27
N ILE A 2 24.53 -23.80 -28.10
CA ILE A 2 23.16 -23.32 -27.84
C ILE A 2 23.29 -21.90 -27.25
N PRO A 3 22.68 -20.86 -27.86
CA PRO A 3 22.81 -19.50 -27.35
C PRO A 3 21.92 -19.30 -26.12
N SER A 4 22.55 -19.21 -24.95
CA SER A 4 22.50 -18.13 -23.96
C SER A 4 21.20 -17.32 -23.70
N SER A 5 20.00 -17.82 -24.06
CA SER A 5 18.77 -17.03 -24.02
C SER A 5 17.87 -17.27 -22.78
N GLU A 6 18.27 -18.13 -21.85
CA GLU A 6 17.53 -18.37 -20.59
C GLU A 6 18.03 -17.54 -19.40
N ALA A 7 19.14 -16.79 -19.54
CA ALA A 7 19.67 -15.98 -18.44
C ALA A 7 18.81 -14.74 -18.12
N ALA A 8 17.95 -14.28 -19.04
CA ALA A 8 17.14 -13.08 -18.84
C ALA A 8 15.86 -13.31 -18.02
N LEU A 9 15.49 -14.56 -17.70
CA LEU A 9 14.25 -14.87 -16.98
C LEU A 9 14.41 -14.94 -15.45
N LEU A 10 15.64 -14.97 -14.93
CA LEU A 10 15.91 -15.22 -13.50
C LEU A 10 16.52 -14.05 -12.73
N GLU A 11 16.63 -12.86 -13.32
CA GLU A 11 17.30 -11.71 -12.70
C GLU A 11 16.34 -10.62 -12.17
N GLN A 12 15.10 -11.00 -11.84
CA GLN A 12 14.12 -10.10 -11.22
C GLN A 12 13.58 -10.61 -9.87
N GLN A 13 14.13 -11.71 -9.34
CA GLN A 13 13.59 -12.39 -8.15
C GLN A 13 14.58 -12.42 -6.98
N SER A 14 15.24 -11.31 -6.63
CA SER A 14 16.14 -11.32 -5.46
C SER A 14 16.36 -9.92 -4.87
N SER A 15 15.33 -9.31 -4.28
CA SER A 15 15.47 -8.23 -3.27
C SER A 15 14.10 -7.67 -2.82
N ALA A 16 13.20 -8.51 -2.34
CA ALA A 16 11.95 -8.03 -1.73
C ALA A 16 11.46 -8.93 -0.60
N ASP A 17 12.29 -9.17 0.41
CA ASP A 17 11.78 -9.68 1.70
C ASP A 17 10.86 -8.65 2.39
N PHE A 18 10.88 -7.40 1.93
CA PHE A 18 10.05 -6.32 2.43
C PHE A 18 9.08 -5.81 1.37
N GLU A 19 7.80 -5.73 1.74
CA GLU A 19 6.80 -5.04 0.94
C GLU A 19 7.19 -3.56 0.74
N PRO A 20 7.14 -3.03 -0.49
CA PRO A 20 7.48 -1.64 -0.75
C PRO A 20 6.53 -0.70 0.00
N LEU A 21 7.12 0.24 0.74
CA LEU A 21 6.39 1.28 1.46
C LEU A 21 5.87 2.33 0.48
N LEU A 22 4.55 2.52 0.48
CA LEU A 22 3.88 3.54 -0.31
C LEU A 22 3.80 4.86 0.44
N ASP A 23 4.19 5.94 -0.23
CA ASP A 23 3.91 7.30 0.25
C ASP A 23 2.40 7.56 0.27
N CYS A 24 1.92 8.47 1.13
CA CYS A 24 0.54 9.00 1.14
C CYS A 24 -0.09 9.13 -0.24
N ARG A 25 0.62 9.75 -1.19
CA ARG A 25 0.10 10.01 -2.53
C ARG A 25 -0.05 8.73 -3.35
N GLN A 26 0.86 7.78 -3.18
CA GLN A 26 0.79 6.49 -3.87
C GLN A 26 -0.31 5.61 -3.26
N ALA A 27 -0.39 5.56 -1.93
CA ALA A 27 -1.45 4.88 -1.21
C ALA A 27 -2.84 5.44 -1.59
N ALA A 28 -2.97 6.77 -1.64
CA ALA A 28 -4.19 7.46 -2.09
C ALA A 28 -4.67 7.00 -3.46
N ARG A 29 -3.76 6.89 -4.44
CA ARG A 29 -4.08 6.36 -5.76
C ARG A 29 -4.50 4.89 -5.73
N ARG A 30 -3.88 4.07 -4.88
CA ARG A 30 -4.19 2.63 -4.77
C ARG A 30 -5.60 2.38 -4.24
N VAL A 31 -6.02 3.12 -3.22
CA VAL A 31 -7.36 2.97 -2.62
C VAL A 31 -8.40 3.93 -3.17
N HIS A 32 -8.06 4.70 -4.21
CA HIS A 32 -8.89 5.79 -4.74
C HIS A 32 -9.40 6.75 -3.65
N CYS A 33 -8.58 7.02 -2.64
CA CYS A 33 -8.91 7.91 -1.52
C CYS A 33 -8.03 9.16 -1.56
N HIS A 34 -8.52 10.29 -1.04
CA HIS A 34 -7.73 11.52 -0.98
C HIS A 34 -6.62 11.43 0.08
N GLU A 35 -5.42 11.97 -0.20
CA GLU A 35 -4.27 11.84 0.72
C GLU A 35 -4.56 12.42 2.11
N LYS A 36 -5.30 13.53 2.19
CA LYS A 36 -5.68 14.17 3.47
C LYS A 36 -6.50 13.22 4.35
N THR A 37 -7.34 12.38 3.74
CA THR A 37 -8.13 11.38 4.46
C THR A 37 -7.22 10.28 5.00
N LEU A 38 -6.29 9.78 4.19
CA LEU A 38 -5.27 8.81 4.62
C LEU A 38 -4.38 9.37 5.74
N GLN A 39 -3.92 10.62 5.65
CA GLN A 39 -3.19 11.27 6.74
C GLN A 39 -4.03 11.38 8.00
N ARG A 40 -5.31 11.72 7.89
CA ARG A 40 -6.23 11.77 9.04
C ARG A 40 -6.37 10.39 9.68
N TYR A 41 -6.46 9.33 8.90
CA TYR A 41 -6.54 7.96 9.42
C TYR A 41 -5.23 7.49 10.05
N ALA A 42 -4.09 7.84 9.45
CA ALA A 42 -2.77 7.60 10.04
C ALA A 42 -2.62 8.31 11.39
N ARG A 43 -3.01 9.59 11.48
CA ARG A 43 -3.01 10.36 12.74
C ARG A 43 -3.93 9.78 13.80
N LYS A 44 -5.08 9.22 13.40
CA LYS A 44 -6.04 8.58 14.30
C LYS A 44 -5.66 7.15 14.68
N GLY A 45 -4.64 6.55 14.05
CA GLY A 45 -4.27 5.15 14.26
C GLY A 45 -5.29 4.14 13.70
N ILE A 46 -6.17 4.56 12.79
CA ILE A 46 -7.17 3.68 12.16
C ILE A 46 -6.49 2.75 11.14
N ILE A 47 -5.49 3.26 10.45
CA ILE A 47 -4.67 2.51 9.52
C ILE A 47 -3.23 2.47 10.05
N ARG A 48 -2.57 1.33 9.88
CA ARG A 48 -1.14 1.19 10.19
C ARG A 48 -0.35 2.03 9.20
N ALA A 49 0.38 3.00 9.75
CA ALA A 49 1.16 3.96 9.00
C ALA A 49 2.47 4.24 9.73
N TYR A 50 3.55 4.35 8.95
CA TYR A 50 4.89 4.58 9.42
C TYR A 50 5.26 6.04 9.20
N ARG A 51 5.49 6.78 10.28
CA ARG A 51 5.94 8.17 10.18
C ARG A 51 7.46 8.19 10.01
N ILE A 52 7.92 8.48 8.80
CA ILE A 52 9.34 8.67 8.51
C ILE A 52 9.53 10.15 8.17
N HIS A 53 10.25 10.86 9.04
CA HIS A 53 10.38 12.32 8.99
C HIS A 53 9.03 13.05 8.98
N HIS A 54 8.72 13.75 7.89
CA HIS A 54 7.52 14.58 7.70
C HIS A 54 6.45 13.88 6.85
N ARG A 55 6.68 12.63 6.43
CA ARG A 55 5.77 11.88 5.55
C ARG A 55 5.27 10.62 6.23
N TRP A 56 4.10 10.19 5.79
CA TRP A 56 3.52 8.91 6.19
C TRP A 56 3.70 7.90 5.07
N TYR A 57 4.13 6.72 5.48
CA TYR A 57 4.34 5.57 4.63
C TYR A 57 3.39 4.46 5.03
N PHE A 58 2.90 3.71 4.06
CA PHE A 58 1.90 2.67 4.25
C PHE A 58 2.37 1.39 3.55
N ARG A 59 2.11 0.23 4.15
CA ARG A 59 2.29 -1.04 3.43
C ARG A 59 1.07 -1.35 2.58
N VAL A 60 1.30 -2.03 1.46
CA VAL A 60 0.22 -2.42 0.54
C VAL A 60 -0.75 -3.37 1.21
N SER A 61 -0.25 -4.39 1.92
CA SER A 61 -1.10 -5.39 2.58
C SER A 61 -1.94 -4.79 3.71
N GLU A 62 -1.39 -3.85 4.47
CA GLU A 62 -2.13 -3.13 5.52
C GLU A 62 -3.23 -2.24 4.93
N LEU A 63 -2.92 -1.59 3.81
CA LEU A 63 -3.86 -0.74 3.07
C LEU A 63 -5.03 -1.58 2.51
N ASP A 64 -4.75 -2.74 1.90
CA ASP A 64 -5.75 -3.67 1.38
C ASP A 64 -6.63 -4.24 2.51
N TYR A 65 -6.02 -4.69 3.61
CA TYR A 65 -6.75 -5.15 4.79
C TYR A 65 -7.69 -4.08 5.34
N TRP A 66 -7.20 -2.84 5.44
CA TRP A 66 -8.02 -1.72 5.90
C TRP A 66 -9.19 -1.43 4.96
N VAL A 67 -8.98 -1.41 3.64
CA VAL A 67 -10.09 -1.22 2.67
C VAL A 67 -11.14 -2.30 2.83
N ARG A 68 -10.73 -3.57 2.90
CA ARG A 68 -11.65 -4.69 3.12
C ARG A 68 -12.42 -4.54 4.44
N SER A 69 -11.75 -4.09 5.49
CA SER A 69 -12.39 -3.78 6.78
C SER A 69 -13.39 -2.63 6.67
N GLN A 70 -13.11 -1.58 5.88
CA GLN A 70 -14.05 -0.47 5.66
C GLN A 70 -15.25 -0.87 4.83
N VAL A 71 -15.08 -1.62 3.75
CA VAL A 71 -16.19 -2.14 2.93
C VAL A 71 -17.11 -3.02 3.78
N ASN A 72 -16.55 -3.83 4.67
CA ASN A 72 -17.33 -4.62 5.62
C ASN A 72 -17.99 -3.77 6.72
N SER A 73 -17.55 -2.52 6.89
CA SER A 73 -18.06 -1.54 7.86
C SER A 73 -18.99 -0.50 7.23
N GLU A 74 -19.22 -0.53 5.91
CA GLU A 74 -20.20 0.33 5.23
C GLU A 74 -21.64 -0.14 5.54
N CYS A 75 -22.00 -0.02 6.81
CA CYS A 75 -23.37 0.04 7.29
C CYS A 75 -23.82 1.51 7.40
N HIS A 76 -23.50 2.38 6.42
CA HIS A 76 -24.09 3.73 6.39
C HIS A 76 -23.96 4.50 5.07
N ARG A 77 -24.82 4.20 4.08
CA ARG A 77 -25.46 5.25 3.25
C ARG A 77 -26.76 4.74 2.62
N ALA A 78 -27.71 4.40 3.48
CA ALA A 78 -29.12 4.33 3.10
C ALA A 78 -29.84 5.44 3.88
N ALA A 79 -29.98 6.61 3.24
CA ALA A 79 -31.01 7.63 3.49
C ALA A 79 -30.84 8.74 2.45
#